data_AF-A0AAC8QAT9-F1
#
_entry.id   AF-A0AAC8QAT9-F1
#
_cell.length_a   1.000
_cell.length_b   1.000
_cell.length_c   1.000
_cell.angle_alpha   90.00
_cell.angle_beta   90.00
_cell.angle_gamma   90.00
#
_symmetry.space_group_name_H-M   'P 1'
#
loop_
_entity.id
_entity.type
_entity.pdbx_description
1 polymer ?
#
loop_
_entity_poly.entity_id
_entity_poly.type
_entity_poly.pdbx_seq_one_letter_code
_entity_poly.pdbx_strand_id
1 'polypeptide(L)'
;MMVKHFALVLLVGLWLGASLPARAAGTFFTTPQVLKEFFPKSQRVTYRKVKLGPPELAAVQGRLGYKPAKPEYVIFVATTGEHVDGYAIIDEELGQHEQITFAVKLSPEGVVERHEVMVYRESYGQEITDARFRRQFQGKTAKDPVRAGVDVDVVTGATISSRSMAMGVRRALVLLDELILKPDLGTPKG
;
A
#
# COMPACT_ATOMS: atom_id res chain seq x y z
N MET A 1 60.23 50.16 30.40
CA MET A 1 59.45 50.82 29.32
C MET A 1 59.53 49.93 28.09
N MET A 2 58.53 49.06 27.85
CA MET A 2 58.35 48.35 26.58
C MET A 2 56.93 47.77 26.54
N VAL A 3 56.08 48.33 25.69
CA VAL A 3 54.66 48.00 25.53
C VAL A 3 54.53 46.67 24.79
N LYS A 4 53.97 45.64 25.42
CA LYS A 4 53.58 44.39 24.74
C LYS A 4 52.13 44.49 24.29
N HIS A 5 51.93 44.32 22.98
CA HIS A 5 50.66 44.45 22.29
C HIS A 5 49.71 43.30 22.67
N PHE A 6 48.46 43.64 22.99
CA PHE A 6 47.35 42.70 23.15
C PHE A 6 46.82 42.33 21.75
N ALA A 7 47.00 41.09 21.32
CA ALA A 7 46.33 40.55 20.15
C ALA A 7 45.03 39.85 20.61
N LEU A 8 43.89 40.48 20.33
CA LEU A 8 42.56 39.92 20.52
C LEU A 8 42.27 38.95 19.37
N VAL A 9 42.34 37.64 19.63
CA VAL A 9 41.89 36.61 18.68
C VAL A 9 40.40 36.37 18.88
N LEU A 10 39.61 36.80 17.90
CA LEU A 10 38.16 36.60 17.84
C LEU A 10 37.88 35.22 17.25
N LEU A 11 37.62 34.23 18.11
CA LEU A 11 37.20 32.89 17.71
C LEU A 11 35.72 32.91 17.32
N VAL A 12 35.44 33.11 16.02
CA VAL A 12 34.12 32.84 15.46
C VAL A 12 33.97 31.33 15.32
N GLY A 13 33.26 30.72 16.27
CA GLY A 13 32.89 29.31 16.20
C GLY A 13 31.87 29.09 15.08
N LEU A 14 32.33 28.56 13.95
CA LEU A 14 31.48 28.11 12.85
C LEU A 14 30.78 26.81 13.29
N TRP A 15 29.56 26.93 13.81
CA TRP A 15 28.68 25.78 14.01
C TRP A 15 28.22 25.29 12.62
N LEU A 16 28.95 24.34 12.04
CA LEU A 16 28.39 23.49 11.00
C LEU A 16 27.31 22.62 11.65
N GLY A 17 26.07 23.07 11.57
CA GLY A 17 24.92 22.21 11.75
C GLY A 17 25.01 21.11 10.70
N ALA A 18 25.43 19.91 11.12
CA ALA A 18 25.25 18.71 10.31
C ALA A 18 23.75 18.43 10.29
N SER A 19 23.05 18.98 9.31
CA SER A 19 21.75 18.44 8.90
C SER A 19 22.00 16.99 8.48
N LEU A 20 21.60 16.05 9.34
CA LEU A 20 21.52 14.65 8.94
C LEU A 20 20.68 14.63 7.66
N PRO A 21 21.16 14.03 6.56
CA PRO A 21 20.32 13.90 5.38
C PRO A 21 19.08 13.13 5.82
N ALA A 22 17.90 13.73 5.64
CA ALA A 22 16.65 13.01 5.70
C ALA A 22 16.81 11.82 4.74
N ARG A 23 16.98 10.61 5.29
CA ARG A 23 17.13 9.41 4.47
C ARG A 23 15.83 9.24 3.71
N ALA A 24 15.93 9.38 2.39
CA ALA A 24 14.79 9.63 1.51
C ALA A 24 13.78 8.48 1.52
N ALA A 25 12.49 8.84 1.52
CA ALA A 25 11.42 7.94 1.15
C ALA A 25 11.72 7.29 -0.21
N GLY A 26 11.65 5.97 -0.29
CA GLY A 26 11.80 5.23 -1.53
C GLY A 26 10.51 5.28 -2.33
N THR A 27 10.54 5.93 -3.49
CA THR A 27 9.48 5.80 -4.51
C THR A 27 9.92 4.75 -5.52
N PHE A 28 9.23 3.62 -5.53
CA PHE A 28 9.48 2.50 -6.44
C PHE A 28 8.57 2.55 -7.68
N PHE A 29 7.32 2.99 -7.49
CA PHE A 29 6.34 3.12 -8.55
C PHE A 29 5.48 4.37 -8.39
N THR A 30 5.19 5.01 -9.52
CA THR A 30 4.03 5.90 -9.66
C THR A 30 2.79 5.10 -10.07
N THR A 31 1.60 5.67 -9.85
CA THR A 31 0.33 5.04 -10.30
C THR A 31 0.32 4.68 -11.79
N PRO A 32 0.72 5.56 -12.73
CA PRO A 32 0.77 5.19 -14.14
C PRO A 32 1.76 4.06 -14.43
N GLN A 33 2.92 4.03 -13.76
CA GLN A 33 3.92 2.98 -13.95
C GLN A 33 3.41 1.62 -13.47
N VAL A 34 2.86 1.53 -12.26
CA VAL A 34 2.39 0.24 -11.72
C VAL A 34 1.20 -0.29 -12.52
N LEU A 35 0.27 0.57 -12.97
CA LEU A 35 -0.85 0.15 -13.80
C LEU A 35 -0.39 -0.35 -15.17
N LYS A 36 0.60 0.33 -15.79
CA LYS A 36 1.21 -0.12 -17.05
C LYS A 36 1.91 -1.48 -16.89
N GLU A 37 2.59 -1.70 -15.77
CA GLU A 37 3.23 -3.00 -15.49
C GLU A 37 2.24 -4.12 -15.15
N PHE A 38 1.15 -3.80 -14.48
CA PHE A 38 0.11 -4.77 -14.14
C PHE A 38 -0.67 -5.20 -15.38
N PHE A 39 -0.94 -4.27 -16.29
CA PHE A 39 -1.82 -4.47 -17.44
C PHE A 39 -1.15 -4.12 -18.78
N PRO A 40 0.01 -4.72 -19.12
CA PRO A 40 0.77 -4.33 -20.32
C PRO A 40 0.07 -4.70 -21.63
N LYS A 41 -0.93 -5.60 -21.56
CA LYS A 41 -1.68 -6.12 -22.72
C LYS A 41 -3.12 -5.63 -22.78
N SER A 42 -3.60 -4.95 -21.73
CA SER A 42 -4.98 -4.47 -21.70
C SER A 42 -5.14 -3.25 -22.60
N GLN A 43 -6.27 -3.17 -23.31
CA GLN A 43 -6.56 -2.04 -24.18
C GLN A 43 -6.88 -0.77 -23.39
N ARG A 44 -7.57 -0.91 -22.26
CA ARG A 44 -7.98 0.22 -21.42
C ARG A 44 -7.79 -0.10 -19.95
N VAL A 45 -7.36 0.90 -19.19
CA VAL A 45 -7.41 0.89 -17.72
C VAL A 45 -8.24 2.08 -17.29
N THR A 46 -9.39 1.81 -16.67
CA THR A 46 -10.30 2.81 -16.11
C THR A 46 -10.38 2.63 -14.60
N TYR A 47 -11.27 3.36 -13.93
CA TYR A 47 -11.47 3.20 -12.49
C TYR A 47 -12.95 3.29 -12.11
N ARG A 48 -13.29 2.60 -11.03
CA ARG A 48 -14.57 2.72 -10.33
C ARG A 48 -14.29 3.28 -8.94
N LYS A 49 -15.02 4.33 -8.57
CA LYS A 49 -15.07 4.81 -7.19
C LYS A 49 -16.18 4.07 -6.46
N VAL A 50 -15.85 3.39 -5.38
CA VAL A 50 -16.81 2.68 -4.53
C VAL A 50 -16.92 3.40 -3.20
N LYS A 51 -18.13 3.82 -2.83
CA LYS A 51 -18.41 4.42 -1.53
C LYS A 51 -18.84 3.31 -0.56
N LEU A 52 -18.37 3.38 0.67
CA LEU A 52 -18.82 2.52 1.75
C LEU A 52 -20.06 3.16 2.41
N GLY A 53 -21.22 2.97 1.78
CA GLY A 53 -22.50 3.25 2.42
C GLY A 53 -22.73 2.29 3.61
N PRO A 54 -23.82 2.46 4.38
CA PRO A 54 -24.08 1.60 5.54
C PRO A 54 -24.05 0.08 5.25
N PRO A 55 -24.70 -0.45 4.17
CA PRO A 55 -24.66 -1.89 3.90
C PRO A 55 -23.27 -2.35 3.43
N GLU A 56 -22.59 -1.58 2.56
CA GLU A 56 -21.23 -1.89 2.10
C GLU A 56 -20.23 -1.89 3.26
N LEU A 57 -20.32 -0.89 4.13
CA LEU A 57 -19.50 -0.78 5.32
C LEU A 57 -19.72 -1.98 6.24
N ALA A 58 -20.97 -2.36 6.50
CA ALA A 58 -21.30 -3.50 7.34
C ALA A 58 -20.73 -4.82 6.78
N ALA A 59 -20.87 -5.05 5.47
CA ALA A 59 -20.36 -6.24 4.81
C ALA A 59 -18.83 -6.32 4.85
N VAL A 60 -18.15 -5.23 4.47
CA VAL A 60 -16.68 -5.16 4.48
C VAL A 60 -16.14 -5.26 5.91
N GLN A 61 -16.71 -4.52 6.87
CA GLN A 61 -16.31 -4.57 8.27
C GLN A 61 -16.52 -5.97 8.87
N GLY A 62 -17.64 -6.64 8.55
CA GLY A 62 -17.93 -7.99 9.03
C GLY A 62 -16.86 -9.00 8.61
N ARG A 63 -16.25 -8.84 7.44
CA ARG A 63 -15.21 -9.73 6.92
C ARG A 63 -13.78 -9.36 7.30
N LEU A 64 -13.53 -8.10 7.65
CA LEU A 64 -12.23 -7.61 8.09
C LEU A 64 -12.07 -7.66 9.61
N GLY A 65 -13.17 -7.59 10.37
CA GLY A 65 -13.15 -7.48 11.83
C GLY A 65 -12.79 -6.08 12.35
N TYR A 66 -12.61 -5.10 11.45
CA TYR A 66 -12.39 -3.70 11.77
C TYR A 66 -13.07 -2.80 10.75
N LYS A 67 -13.36 -1.56 11.15
CA LYS A 67 -13.91 -0.54 10.27
C LYS A 67 -12.80 0.01 9.36
N PRO A 68 -12.91 -0.09 8.01
CA PRO A 68 -11.96 0.58 7.12
C PRO A 68 -11.94 2.10 7.36
N ALA A 69 -10.76 2.71 7.30
CA ALA A 69 -10.60 4.14 7.61
C ALA A 69 -11.17 5.06 6.52
N LYS A 70 -11.05 4.68 5.25
CA LYS A 70 -11.50 5.49 4.12
C LYS A 70 -13.00 5.23 3.85
N PRO A 71 -13.81 6.28 3.60
CA PRO A 71 -15.24 6.13 3.26
C PRO A 71 -15.44 5.77 1.79
N GLU A 72 -14.41 5.90 0.96
CA GLU A 72 -14.43 5.52 -0.45
C GLU A 72 -13.08 4.92 -0.88
N TYR A 73 -13.13 4.04 -1.88
CA TYR A 73 -11.96 3.41 -2.48
C TYR A 73 -12.03 3.52 -4.00
N VAL A 74 -10.86 3.48 -4.64
CA VAL A 74 -10.71 3.43 -6.09
C VAL A 74 -10.29 2.02 -6.48
N ILE A 75 -11.06 1.40 -7.37
CA ILE A 75 -10.73 0.11 -7.97
C ILE A 75 -10.48 0.35 -9.45
N PHE A 76 -9.23 0.17 -9.88
CA PHE A 76 -8.87 0.22 -11.29
C PHE A 76 -9.39 -1.05 -11.99
N VAL A 77 -9.92 -0.88 -13.19
CA VAL A 77 -10.50 -1.94 -14.01
C VAL A 77 -9.79 -1.95 -15.35
N ALA A 78 -9.07 -3.02 -15.64
CA ALA A 78 -8.40 -3.24 -16.92
C ALA A 78 -9.28 -4.08 -17.84
N THR A 79 -9.43 -3.67 -19.10
CA THR A 79 -10.29 -4.35 -20.07
C THR A 79 -9.66 -4.45 -21.46
N THR A 80 -10.05 -5.51 -22.17
CA THR A 80 -9.79 -5.74 -23.59
C THR A 80 -11.13 -5.99 -24.28
N GLY A 81 -11.60 -5.00 -25.06
CA GLY A 81 -13.00 -4.98 -25.49
C GLY A 81 -13.96 -4.97 -24.29
N GLU A 82 -14.92 -5.89 -24.29
CA GLU A 82 -15.89 -6.08 -23.20
C GLU A 82 -15.38 -7.00 -22.08
N HIS A 83 -14.24 -7.66 -22.28
CA HIS A 83 -13.65 -8.55 -21.29
C HIS A 83 -12.88 -7.76 -20.22
N VAL A 84 -13.12 -8.08 -18.95
CA VAL A 84 -12.30 -7.59 -17.84
C VAL A 84 -11.06 -8.46 -17.74
N ASP A 85 -9.89 -7.86 -17.95
CA ASP A 85 -8.60 -8.54 -17.84
C ASP A 85 -8.12 -8.64 -16.38
N GLY A 86 -8.64 -7.77 -15.51
CA GLY A 86 -8.36 -7.78 -14.08
C GLY A 86 -8.59 -6.44 -13.40
N TYR A 87 -8.23 -6.40 -12.12
CA TYR A 87 -8.43 -5.25 -11.26
C TYR A 87 -7.13 -4.84 -10.57
N ALA A 88 -7.01 -3.57 -10.22
CA ALA A 88 -5.98 -3.14 -9.30
C ALA A 88 -6.54 -2.23 -8.21
N ILE A 89 -6.03 -2.40 -7.01
CA ILE A 89 -6.33 -1.53 -5.86
C ILE A 89 -5.00 -0.95 -5.40
N ILE A 90 -4.96 0.37 -5.31
CA ILE A 90 -3.84 1.12 -4.73
C ILE A 90 -4.36 1.69 -3.42
N ASP A 91 -3.69 1.36 -2.32
CA ASP A 91 -4.10 1.77 -0.99
C ASP A 91 -2.88 2.02 -0.10
N GLU A 92 -3.14 2.45 1.13
CA GLU A 92 -2.13 2.82 2.11
C GLU A 92 -2.38 2.11 3.42
N GLU A 93 -1.28 1.76 4.09
CA GLU A 93 -1.27 1.27 5.46
C GLU A 93 -0.26 2.05 6.27
N LEU A 94 -0.53 2.24 7.56
CA LEU A 94 0.44 2.82 8.46
C LEU A 94 1.56 1.80 8.72
N GLY A 95 2.81 2.22 8.52
CA GLY A 95 3.99 1.50 8.98
C GLY A 95 4.21 1.70 10.48
N GLN A 96 5.46 1.83 10.91
CA GLN A 96 5.78 2.22 12.28
C GLN A 96 5.36 3.67 12.58
N HIS A 97 5.54 4.58 11.64
CA HIS A 97 5.27 6.02 11.81
C HIS A 97 4.70 6.67 10.55
N GLU A 98 4.99 6.12 9.37
CA GLU A 98 4.64 6.75 8.08
C GLU A 98 3.79 5.82 7.23
N GLN A 99 3.09 6.39 6.25
CA GLN A 99 2.26 5.60 5.34
C GLN A 99 3.13 4.82 4.35
N ILE A 100 2.71 3.59 4.09
CA ILE A 100 3.24 2.72 3.03
C ILE A 100 2.17 2.66 1.95
N THR A 101 2.49 3.16 0.75
CA THR A 101 1.60 3.08 -0.41
C THR A 101 1.90 1.78 -1.17
N PHE A 102 0.90 0.97 -1.46
CA PHE A 102 1.05 -0.32 -2.13
C PHE A 102 -0.03 -0.53 -3.19
N ALA A 103 0.20 -1.48 -4.09
CA ALA A 103 -0.73 -1.88 -5.15
C ALA A 103 -0.92 -3.40 -5.16
N VAL A 104 -2.16 -3.83 -5.38
CA VAL A 104 -2.52 -5.25 -5.55
C VAL A 104 -3.15 -5.41 -6.92
N LYS A 105 -2.58 -6.28 -7.76
CA LYS A 105 -3.19 -6.78 -8.99
C LYS A 105 -4.01 -8.02 -8.68
N LEU A 106 -5.26 -8.02 -9.13
CA LEU A 106 -6.23 -9.08 -8.94
C LEU A 106 -6.72 -9.58 -10.30
N SER A 107 -6.88 -10.89 -10.45
CA SER A 107 -7.52 -11.50 -11.62
C SER A 107 -9.00 -11.11 -11.69
N PRO A 108 -9.70 -11.36 -12.81
CA PRO A 108 -11.14 -11.14 -12.92
C PRO A 108 -11.96 -11.89 -11.85
N GLU A 109 -11.44 -13.01 -11.34
CA GLU A 109 -12.04 -13.84 -10.29
C GLU A 109 -11.63 -13.41 -8.86
N GLY A 110 -10.83 -12.36 -8.73
CA GLY A 110 -10.39 -11.82 -7.44
C GLY A 110 -9.24 -12.58 -6.78
N VAL A 111 -8.39 -13.21 -7.58
CA VAL A 111 -7.16 -13.88 -7.12
C VAL A 111 -5.99 -12.89 -7.17
N VAL A 112 -5.14 -12.82 -6.13
CA VAL A 112 -3.93 -12.00 -6.18
C VAL A 112 -2.96 -12.55 -7.22
N GLU A 113 -2.63 -11.73 -8.22
CA GLU A 113 -1.60 -12.04 -9.22
C GLU A 113 -0.27 -11.38 -8.87
N ARG A 114 -0.31 -10.17 -8.32
CA ARG A 114 0.90 -9.38 -8.00
C ARG A 114 0.62 -8.39 -6.86
N HIS A 115 1.61 -8.20 -6.00
CA HIS A 115 1.64 -7.16 -4.98
C HIS A 115 2.91 -6.33 -5.15
N GLU A 116 2.81 -5.02 -5.06
CA GLU A 116 3.93 -4.08 -5.14
C GLU A 116 3.86 -3.02 -4.04
N VAL A 117 5.01 -2.72 -3.44
CA VAL A 117 5.18 -1.53 -2.60
C VAL A 117 5.56 -0.38 -3.52
N MET A 118 4.78 0.72 -3.50
CA MET A 118 4.96 1.85 -4.40
C MET A 118 5.78 2.96 -3.78
N VAL A 119 5.45 3.35 -2.55
CA VAL A 119 6.13 4.42 -1.82
C VAL A 119 6.32 3.99 -0.37
N TYR A 120 7.57 3.98 0.09
CA TYR A 120 7.95 3.63 1.45
C TYR A 120 8.68 4.80 2.10
N ARG A 121 8.16 5.30 3.21
CA ARG A 121 8.58 6.58 3.81
C ARG A 121 9.36 6.44 5.11
N GLU A 122 9.71 5.21 5.51
CA GLU A 122 10.42 4.96 6.76
C GLU A 122 11.89 4.65 6.55
N SER A 123 12.68 4.86 7.61
CA SER A 123 14.13 4.58 7.60
C SER A 123 14.48 3.10 7.64
N TYR A 124 13.58 2.24 8.12
CA TYR A 124 13.78 0.81 8.29
C TYR A 124 12.52 0.05 7.86
N GLY A 125 12.67 -1.22 7.51
CA GLY A 125 11.55 -2.10 7.17
C GLY A 125 11.20 -2.15 5.68
N GLN A 126 11.99 -1.51 4.81
CA GLN A 126 11.79 -1.52 3.36
C GLN A 126 12.01 -2.91 2.73
N GLU A 127 12.49 -3.89 3.50
CA GLU A 127 12.70 -5.28 3.08
C GLU A 127 11.39 -5.96 2.62
N ILE A 128 10.22 -5.41 2.96
CA ILE A 128 8.93 -5.83 2.38
C ILE A 128 8.81 -5.57 0.87
N THR A 129 9.73 -4.80 0.27
CA THR A 129 9.83 -4.62 -1.19
C THR A 129 10.42 -5.84 -1.89
N ASP A 130 11.06 -6.75 -1.13
CA ASP A 130 11.67 -7.96 -1.67
C ASP A 130 10.63 -8.87 -2.34
N ALA A 131 11.01 -9.41 -3.51
CA ALA A 131 10.10 -10.21 -4.31
C ALA A 131 9.69 -11.52 -3.61
N ARG A 132 10.54 -12.10 -2.76
CA ARG A 132 10.19 -13.30 -1.96
C ARG A 132 9.04 -12.99 -1.01
N PHE A 133 9.10 -11.87 -0.29
CA PHE A 133 8.01 -11.47 0.60
C PHE A 133 6.71 -11.27 -0.19
N ARG A 134 6.76 -10.49 -1.28
CA ARG A 134 5.57 -10.16 -2.07
C ARG A 134 4.93 -11.36 -2.77
N ARG A 135 5.73 -12.35 -3.20
CA ARG A 135 5.21 -13.58 -3.83
C ARG A 135 4.33 -14.41 -2.90
N GLN A 136 4.47 -14.27 -1.58
CA GLN A 136 3.63 -15.00 -0.64
C GLN A 136 2.14 -14.68 -0.78
N PHE A 137 1.79 -13.52 -1.33
CA PHE A 137 0.40 -13.13 -1.55
C PHE A 137 -0.22 -13.75 -2.80
N GLN A 138 0.58 -14.23 -3.76
CA GLN A 138 0.08 -14.75 -5.03
C GLN A 138 -0.83 -15.97 -4.81
N GLY A 139 -1.93 -16.02 -5.56
CA GLY A 139 -2.93 -17.09 -5.45
C GLY A 139 -3.92 -16.93 -4.30
N LYS A 140 -3.72 -15.99 -3.36
CA LYS A 140 -4.68 -15.74 -2.29
C LYS A 140 -5.95 -15.07 -2.83
N THR A 141 -7.06 -15.31 -2.15
CA THR A 141 -8.40 -14.83 -2.48
C THR A 141 -9.06 -14.19 -1.27
N ALA A 142 -10.24 -13.60 -1.44
CA ALA A 142 -11.02 -13.07 -0.32
C ALA A 142 -11.47 -14.15 0.69
N LYS A 143 -11.36 -15.44 0.36
CA LYS A 143 -11.64 -16.54 1.30
C LYS A 143 -10.47 -16.83 2.23
N ASP A 144 -9.26 -16.38 1.87
CA ASP A 144 -8.07 -16.58 2.67
C ASP A 144 -7.96 -15.54 3.79
N PRO A 145 -7.46 -15.93 4.98
CA PRO A 145 -7.33 -15.03 6.12
C PRO A 145 -6.17 -14.01 6.00
N VAL A 146 -5.10 -14.35 5.25
CA VAL A 146 -3.94 -13.49 4.97
C VAL A 146 -3.32 -12.86 6.24
N ARG A 147 -3.09 -13.64 7.30
CA ARG A 147 -2.53 -13.14 8.56
C ARG A 147 -1.01 -13.21 8.54
N ALA A 148 -0.36 -12.09 8.83
CA ALA A 148 1.09 -12.07 9.02
C ALA A 148 1.53 -12.92 10.23
N GLY A 149 2.58 -13.70 10.04
CA GLY A 149 3.11 -14.66 11.02
C GLY A 149 2.34 -15.99 11.07
N VAL A 150 1.31 -16.16 10.23
CA VAL A 150 0.56 -17.42 10.12
C VAL A 150 0.42 -17.86 8.67
N ASP A 151 -0.16 -17.01 7.81
CA ASP A 151 -0.41 -17.30 6.40
C ASP A 151 0.59 -16.57 5.46
N VAL A 152 1.38 -15.64 6.03
CA VAL A 152 2.42 -14.84 5.37
C VAL A 152 3.58 -14.68 6.35
N ASP A 153 4.77 -15.14 5.98
CA ASP A 153 5.98 -14.99 6.76
C ASP A 153 6.34 -13.53 6.94
N VAL A 154 6.67 -13.17 8.18
CA VAL A 154 7.13 -11.83 8.54
C VAL A 154 8.60 -11.69 8.19
N VAL A 155 8.98 -10.54 7.63
CA VAL A 155 10.37 -10.20 7.37
C VAL A 155 11.03 -9.70 8.65
N THR A 156 12.17 -10.30 9.03
CA THR A 156 12.98 -9.88 10.17
C THR A 156 13.38 -8.40 10.04
N GLY A 157 13.18 -7.62 11.11
CA GLY A 157 13.45 -6.17 11.09
C GLY A 157 12.34 -5.33 10.43
N ALA A 158 11.35 -5.96 9.79
CA ALA A 158 10.23 -5.30 9.12
C ALA A 158 8.87 -5.85 9.60
N THR A 159 8.77 -6.21 10.89
CA THR A 159 7.59 -6.88 11.45
C THR A 159 6.32 -6.07 11.33
N ILE A 160 6.39 -4.77 11.63
CA ILE A 160 5.24 -3.86 11.55
C ILE A 160 4.81 -3.73 10.09
N SER A 161 5.75 -3.37 9.20
CA SER A 161 5.50 -3.23 7.77
C SER A 161 4.95 -4.51 7.14
N SER A 162 5.43 -5.70 7.54
CA SER A 162 4.92 -6.99 7.06
C SER A 162 3.45 -7.21 7.45
N ARG A 163 3.08 -6.88 8.70
CA ARG A 163 1.69 -6.95 9.19
C ARG A 163 0.80 -5.97 8.45
N SER A 164 1.27 -4.73 8.27
CA SER A 164 0.59 -3.69 7.51
C SER A 164 0.29 -4.15 6.08
N MET A 165 1.27 -4.71 5.36
CA MET A 165 1.03 -5.24 4.01
C MET A 165 0.04 -6.40 3.98
N ALA A 166 0.09 -7.32 4.95
CA ALA A 166 -0.88 -8.40 5.04
C ALA A 166 -2.32 -7.89 5.26
N MET A 167 -2.50 -6.90 6.14
CA MET A 167 -3.78 -6.23 6.35
C MET A 167 -4.26 -5.49 5.08
N GLY A 168 -3.37 -4.77 4.42
CA GLY A 168 -3.67 -4.03 3.20
C GLY A 168 -4.11 -4.94 2.05
N VAL A 169 -3.38 -6.03 1.81
CA VAL A 169 -3.74 -7.04 0.79
C VAL A 169 -5.05 -7.72 1.14
N ARG A 170 -5.27 -8.07 2.41
CA ARG A 170 -6.53 -8.63 2.89
C ARG A 170 -7.70 -7.68 2.62
N ARG A 171 -7.54 -6.40 2.90
CA ARG A 171 -8.56 -5.37 2.62
C ARG A 171 -8.84 -5.24 1.13
N ALA A 172 -7.82 -5.19 0.29
CA ALA A 172 -8.00 -5.15 -1.16
C ALA A 172 -8.85 -6.33 -1.68
N LEU A 173 -8.58 -7.55 -1.19
CA LEU A 173 -9.33 -8.74 -1.55
C LEU A 173 -10.80 -8.66 -1.13
N VAL A 174 -11.08 -8.22 0.09
CA VAL A 174 -12.47 -8.07 0.59
C VAL A 174 -13.20 -6.95 -0.16
N LEU A 175 -12.55 -5.82 -0.40
CA LEU A 175 -13.15 -4.70 -1.13
C LEU A 175 -13.56 -5.12 -2.55
N LEU A 176 -12.72 -5.86 -3.26
CA LEU A 176 -13.08 -6.35 -4.60
C LEU A 176 -14.25 -7.34 -4.54
N ASP A 177 -14.18 -8.32 -3.64
CA ASP A 177 -15.18 -9.38 -3.55
C ASP A 177 -16.57 -8.83 -3.17
N GLU A 178 -16.65 -7.97 -2.14
CA GLU A 178 -17.92 -7.41 -1.68
C GLU A 178 -18.49 -6.35 -2.62
N LEU A 179 -17.65 -5.49 -3.19
CA LEU A 179 -18.13 -4.28 -3.85
C LEU A 179 -18.22 -4.39 -5.37
N ILE A 180 -17.51 -5.36 -5.97
CA ILE A 180 -17.46 -5.52 -7.43
C ILE A 180 -17.94 -6.91 -7.86
N LEU A 181 -17.45 -7.98 -7.21
CA LEU A 181 -17.74 -9.35 -7.65
C LEU A 181 -19.06 -9.89 -7.09
N LYS A 182 -19.47 -9.44 -5.91
CA LYS A 182 -20.75 -9.81 -5.25
C LYS A 182 -21.52 -8.57 -4.81
N PRO A 183 -21.94 -7.69 -5.73
CA PRO A 183 -22.59 -6.44 -5.36
C PRO A 183 -24.01 -6.60 -4.78
N ASP A 184 -24.49 -7.83 -4.53
CA ASP A 184 -25.85 -8.09 -4.04
C ASP A 184 -25.96 -7.83 -2.53
N LEU A 185 -25.74 -6.58 -2.15
CA LEU A 185 -25.72 -6.07 -0.78
C LEU A 185 -27.07 -5.48 -0.34
N GLY A 186 -28.17 -5.99 -0.92
CA GLY A 186 -29.54 -5.63 -0.54
C GLY A 186 -30.16 -4.60 -1.47
N THR A 187 -30.58 -5.04 -2.65
CA THR A 187 -31.76 -4.43 -3.27
C THR A 187 -32.95 -4.75 -2.36
N PRO A 188 -33.77 -3.77 -1.90
CA PRO A 188 -35.04 -4.09 -1.28
C PRO A 188 -35.82 -4.92 -2.30
N LYS A 189 -36.15 -6.17 -1.97
CA LYS A 189 -37.20 -6.88 -2.71
C LYS A 189 -38.46 -6.06 -2.46
N GLY A 190 -38.97 -5.44 -3.53
CA GLY A 190 -40.24 -4.71 -3.50
C GLY A 190 -41.40 -5.58 -3.08
#